data_AF-A0A0F3GZT7-F1
#
_entry.id   AF-A0A0F3GZT7-F1
#
_cell.length_a   1.000
_cell.length_b   1.000
_cell.length_c   1.000
_cell.angle_alpha   90.00
_cell.angle_beta   90.00
_cell.angle_gamma   90.00
#
_symmetry.space_group_name_H-M   'P 1'
#
loop_
_entity.id
_entity.type
_entity.pdbx_description
1 polymer ?
#
loop_
_entity_poly.entity_id
_entity_poly.type
_entity_poly.pdbx_seq_one_letter_code
_entity_poly.pdbx_strand_id
1 'polypeptide(L)'
;MNTYTKEQLINKLISIKDMGWIRNARLGNAGGIGNTLEDLLGIKENNLPIPNATEWELKCQRLNSSSLTTLFHMEPSPRALKFVPQVLLLKYGWSHQEAGKKYH
;
A
#
# COMPACT_ATOMS: atom_id res chain seq x y z
N MET A 1 -14.26 -0.20 -13.03
CA MET A 1 -13.04 0.53 -12.65
C MET A 1 -13.23 1.93 -13.18
N ASN A 2 -13.22 2.96 -12.33
CA ASN A 2 -13.33 4.33 -12.83
C ASN A 2 -12.02 4.66 -13.53
N THR A 3 -12.08 4.84 -14.85
CA THR A 3 -10.93 5.29 -15.63
C THR A 3 -10.82 6.81 -15.50
N TYR A 4 -9.63 7.27 -15.13
CA TYR A 4 -9.32 8.69 -15.03
C TYR A 4 -8.44 9.10 -16.20
N THR A 5 -8.75 10.23 -16.84
CA THR A 5 -7.73 10.95 -17.61
C THR A 5 -6.78 11.66 -16.65
N LYS A 6 -5.60 12.05 -17.13
CA LYS A 6 -4.61 12.82 -16.35
C LYS A 6 -5.22 14.08 -15.73
N GLU A 7 -6.00 14.83 -16.51
CA GLU A 7 -6.65 16.06 -16.03
C GLU A 7 -7.72 15.79 -14.97
N GLN A 8 -8.53 14.73 -15.16
CA GLN A 8 -9.52 14.34 -14.16
C GLN A 8 -8.87 13.93 -12.84
N LEU A 9 -7.75 13.18 -12.90
CA LEU A 9 -7.01 12.78 -11.71
C LEU A 9 -6.44 14.01 -10.98
N ILE A 10 -5.81 14.94 -11.71
CA ILE A 10 -5.28 16.19 -11.12
C ILE A 10 -6.40 16.99 -10.46
N ASN A 11 -7.53 17.21 -11.14
CA ASN A 11 -8.65 17.97 -10.61
C ASN A 11 -9.25 17.31 -9.35
N LYS A 12 -9.31 15.97 -9.33
CA LYS A 12 -9.73 15.23 -8.13
C LYS A 12 -8.75 15.41 -6.97
N LEU A 13 -7.45 15.30 -7.21
CA LEU A 13 -6.44 15.49 -6.17
C LEU A 13 -6.47 16.93 -5.60
N ILE A 14 -6.68 17.94 -6.45
CA ILE A 14 -6.88 19.33 -6.01
C ILE A 14 -8.15 19.43 -5.14
N SER A 15 -9.27 18.87 -5.58
CA SER A 15 -10.51 18.91 -4.79
C SER A 15 -10.37 18.23 -3.42
N ILE A 16 -9.59 17.15 -3.34
CA ILE A 16 -9.30 16.44 -2.09
C ILE A 16 -8.42 17.31 -1.17
N LYS A 17 -7.41 17.98 -1.72
CA LYS A 17 -6.58 18.94 -0.98
C LYS A 17 -7.44 20.06 -0.37
N ASP A 18 -8.40 20.58 -1.13
CA ASP A 18 -9.24 21.70 -0.71
C ASP A 18 -10.26 21.32 0.38
N MET A 19 -10.51 20.02 0.61
CA MET A 19 -11.30 19.54 1.76
C MET A 19 -10.56 19.71 3.11
N GLY A 20 -9.26 20.01 3.10
CA GLY A 20 -8.47 20.20 4.31
C GLY A 20 -8.20 18.88 5.05
N TRP A 21 -8.39 18.88 6.37
CA TRP A 21 -8.11 17.70 7.19
C TRP A 21 -9.20 16.64 7.07
N ILE A 22 -8.83 15.48 6.55
CA ILE A 22 -9.73 14.33 6.37
C ILE A 22 -9.45 13.29 7.45
N ARG A 23 -10.51 12.77 8.07
CA ARG A 23 -10.42 11.67 9.04
C ARG A 23 -9.94 10.41 8.34
N ASN A 24 -8.92 9.77 8.91
CA ASN A 24 -8.37 8.52 8.39
C ASN A 24 -9.42 7.40 8.38
N ALA A 25 -9.56 6.72 7.23
CA ALA A 25 -10.52 5.63 7.02
C ALA A 25 -10.16 4.33 7.75
N ARG A 26 -8.87 4.07 8.02
CA ARG A 26 -8.42 2.83 8.70
C ARG A 26 -7.48 3.13 9.87
N LEU A 27 -7.78 2.55 11.03
CA LEU A 27 -6.97 2.68 12.25
C LEU A 27 -5.66 1.87 12.14
N GLY A 28 -4.53 2.49 12.50
CA GLY A 28 -3.22 1.83 12.57
C GLY A 28 -2.26 2.11 11.40
N ASN A 29 -1.16 1.34 11.34
CA ASN A 29 -0.09 1.47 10.33
C ASN A 29 -0.39 0.74 9.00
N ALA A 30 -1.56 0.10 8.89
CA ALA A 30 -1.96 -0.69 7.73
C ALA A 30 -2.45 0.19 6.56
N GLY A 31 -1.56 1.00 6.00
CA GLY A 31 -1.84 1.75 4.77
C GLY A 31 -2.96 2.78 4.88
N GLY A 32 -3.31 3.25 6.09
CA GLY A 32 -4.50 4.10 6.31
C GLY A 32 -4.57 5.34 5.42
N ILE A 33 -3.44 6.02 5.19
CA ILE A 33 -3.39 7.20 4.29
C ILE A 33 -3.62 6.84 2.82
N GLY A 34 -3.09 5.70 2.35
CA GLY A 34 -3.28 5.24 0.97
C GLY A 34 -4.73 4.81 0.74
N ASN A 35 -5.25 3.99 1.65
CA ASN A 35 -6.65 3.57 1.64
C ASN A 35 -7.61 4.77 1.68
N THR A 36 -7.33 5.78 2.52
CA THR A 36 -8.17 6.99 2.55
C THR A 36 -8.18 7.71 1.21
N LEU A 37 -7.02 7.83 0.53
CA LEU A 37 -6.97 8.45 -0.79
C LEU A 37 -7.71 7.63 -1.84
N GLU A 38 -7.54 6.30 -1.82
CA GLU A 38 -8.24 5.38 -2.72
C GLU A 38 -9.75 5.46 -2.54
N ASP A 39 -10.24 5.49 -1.29
CA ASP A 39 -11.66 5.64 -0.97
C ASP A 39 -12.22 6.97 -1.53
N LEU A 40 -11.49 8.09 -1.37
CA LEU A 40 -11.88 9.41 -1.90
C LEU A 40 -11.88 9.47 -3.43
N LEU A 41 -11.04 8.67 -4.07
CA LEU A 41 -10.99 8.50 -5.52
C LEU A 41 -11.94 7.38 -6.02
N GLY A 42 -12.68 6.71 -5.14
CA GLY A 42 -13.55 5.59 -5.50
C GLY A 42 -12.79 4.42 -6.15
N ILE A 43 -11.50 4.28 -5.83
CA ILE A 43 -10.65 3.18 -6.29
C ILE A 43 -10.85 2.01 -5.32
N LYS A 44 -11.28 0.87 -5.84
CA LYS A 44 -11.40 -0.35 -5.03
C LYS A 44 -10.04 -1.00 -4.88
N GLU A 45 -9.62 -1.21 -3.64
CA GLU A 45 -8.43 -1.98 -3.29
C GLU A 45 -8.45 -3.34 -4.00
N ASN A 46 -7.34 -3.67 -4.66
CA ASN A 46 -7.12 -4.99 -5.23
C ASN A 46 -5.63 -5.35 -5.12
N ASN A 47 -5.33 -6.64 -4.98
CA ASN A 47 -3.95 -7.13 -4.80
C ASN A 47 -3.28 -7.52 -6.13
N LEU A 48 -3.77 -6.99 -7.25
CA LEU A 48 -3.18 -7.28 -8.55
C LEU A 48 -1.94 -6.39 -8.77
N PRO A 49 -0.90 -6.88 -9.45
CA PRO A 49 0.29 -6.09 -9.77
C PRO A 49 0.02 -5.17 -10.98
N ILE A 50 -1.03 -4.36 -10.89
CA ILE A 50 -1.45 -3.39 -11.92
C ILE A 50 -1.65 -2.02 -11.27
N PRO A 51 -1.50 -0.91 -12.02
CA PRO A 51 -1.70 0.42 -11.46
C PRO A 51 -3.13 0.61 -10.93
N ASN A 52 -3.25 1.28 -9.78
CA ASN A 52 -4.55 1.52 -9.13
C ASN A 52 -5.35 2.71 -9.70
N ALA A 53 -4.72 3.60 -10.46
CA ALA A 53 -5.36 4.75 -11.11
C ALA A 53 -5.14 4.74 -12.64
N THR A 54 -5.70 3.74 -13.33
CA THR A 54 -5.58 3.57 -14.78
C THR A 54 -4.14 3.30 -15.23
N GLU A 55 -3.42 4.30 -15.75
CA GLU A 55 -2.02 4.20 -16.16
C GLU A 55 -1.05 4.55 -15.02
N TRP A 56 -1.55 5.10 -13.92
CA TRP A 56 -0.75 5.61 -12.82
C TRP A 56 -0.92 4.79 -11.56
N GLU A 57 0.20 4.63 -10.83
CA GLU A 57 0.22 4.05 -9.49
C GLU A 57 0.25 5.19 -8.46
N LEU A 58 -0.73 5.20 -7.56
CA LEU A 58 -0.83 6.18 -6.49
C LEU A 58 -0.05 5.71 -5.27
N LYS A 59 0.83 6.57 -4.75
CA LYS A 59 1.55 6.36 -3.49
C LYS A 59 1.31 7.53 -2.55
N CYS A 60 1.05 7.23 -1.29
CA CYS A 60 0.84 8.23 -0.23
C CYS A 60 1.95 8.14 0.82
N GLN A 61 2.45 9.30 1.26
CA GLN A 61 3.41 9.42 2.35
C GLN A 61 3.13 10.70 3.14
N ARG A 62 3.38 10.67 4.46
CA ARG A 62 3.31 11.88 5.28
C ARG A 62 4.53 12.76 5.00
N LEU A 63 4.32 14.07 4.86
CA LEU A 63 5.37 15.04 4.51
C LEU A 63 6.63 14.93 5.37
N ASN A 64 6.45 14.75 6.69
CA ASN A 64 7.56 14.68 7.66
C ASN A 64 7.99 13.23 7.99
N SER A 65 7.59 12.25 7.19
CA SER A 65 7.98 10.85 7.40
C SER A 65 9.41 10.61 6.92
N SER A 66 10.28 10.11 7.79
CA SER A 66 11.62 9.63 7.43
C SER A 66 11.62 8.22 6.83
N SER A 67 10.49 7.51 6.86
CA SER A 67 10.36 6.17 6.28
C SER A 67 10.51 6.18 4.75
N LEU A 68 10.99 5.07 4.21
CA LEU A 68 11.09 4.85 2.77
C LEU A 68 9.72 4.71 2.11
N THR A 69 9.63 5.08 0.83
CA THR A 69 8.46 4.85 -0.02
C THR A 69 8.53 3.46 -0.64
N THR A 70 7.60 2.58 -0.25
CA THR A 70 7.47 1.25 -0.87
C THR A 70 6.94 1.38 -2.30
N LEU A 71 7.75 1.00 -3.28
CA LEU A 71 7.34 0.98 -4.69
C LEU A 71 6.48 -0.25 -4.98
N PHE A 72 7.04 -1.45 -4.80
CA PHE A 72 6.35 -2.73 -4.98
C PHE A 72 7.04 -3.82 -4.15
N HIS A 73 6.37 -4.97 -4.02
CA HIS A 73 6.92 -6.17 -3.39
C HIS A 73 7.23 -7.20 -4.46
N MET A 74 8.36 -7.89 -4.33
CA MET A 74 8.74 -8.94 -5.27
C MET A 74 9.42 -10.09 -4.55
N GLU A 75 8.86 -11.28 -4.71
CA GLU A 75 9.50 -12.52 -4.26
C GLU A 75 10.72 -12.86 -5.14
N PRO A 76 11.85 -13.28 -4.54
CA PRO A 76 13.03 -13.74 -5.27
C PRO A 76 12.68 -14.84 -6.27
N SER A 77 13.36 -14.82 -7.43
CA SER A 77 13.27 -15.91 -8.39
C SER A 77 14.10 -17.10 -7.92
N PRO A 78 13.62 -18.35 -8.07
CA PRO A 78 12.31 -18.75 -8.58
C PRO A 78 11.21 -18.70 -7.51
N ARG A 79 10.09 -18.02 -7.82
CA ARG A 79 8.99 -17.77 -6.86
C ARG A 79 8.35 -19.06 -6.30
N ALA A 80 8.36 -20.15 -7.06
CA ALA A 80 7.79 -21.43 -6.65
C ALA A 80 8.45 -22.00 -5.38
N LEU A 81 9.73 -21.67 -5.14
CA LEU A 81 10.46 -22.13 -3.96
C LEU A 81 10.14 -21.34 -2.69
N LYS A 82 9.42 -20.20 -2.78
CA LYS A 82 9.13 -19.32 -1.63
C LYS A 82 10.39 -19.12 -0.76
N PHE A 83 11.46 -18.64 -1.39
CA PHE A 83 12.81 -18.64 -0.82
C PHE A 83 12.89 -17.84 0.51
N VAL A 84 12.12 -16.76 0.64
CA VAL A 84 12.11 -15.93 1.84
C VAL A 84 11.62 -16.73 3.06
N PRO A 85 10.39 -17.28 3.11
CA PRO A 85 9.93 -18.05 4.26
C PRO A 85 10.62 -19.41 4.42
N GLN A 86 11.05 -20.07 3.34
CA GLN A 86 11.63 -21.42 3.43
C GLN A 86 13.13 -21.43 3.74
N VAL A 87 13.86 -20.35 3.47
CA VAL A 87 15.33 -20.32 3.64
C VAL A 87 15.76 -19.14 4.50
N LEU A 88 15.44 -17.91 4.08
CA LEU A 88 15.96 -16.71 4.76
C LEU A 88 15.41 -16.57 6.17
N LEU A 89 14.10 -16.75 6.34
CA LEU A 89 13.45 -16.65 7.64
C LEU A 89 13.98 -17.70 8.63
N LEU A 90 14.23 -18.93 8.19
CA LEU A 90 14.75 -20.00 9.06
C LEU A 90 16.21 -19.78 9.44
N LYS A 91 17.03 -19.19 8.55
CA LYS A 91 18.45 -18.95 8.80
C LYS A 91 18.73 -17.65 9.57
N TYR A 92 17.90 -16.63 9.37
CA TYR A 92 18.19 -15.26 9.81
C TYR A 92 17.05 -14.61 10.60
N GLY A 93 15.90 -15.27 10.73
CA GLY A 93 14.80 -14.81 11.57
C GLY A 93 15.10 -14.96 13.06
N TRP A 94 14.21 -14.42 13.88
CA TRP A 94 14.27 -14.53 15.34
C TRP A 94 12.92 -14.96 15.89
N SER A 95 12.94 -15.62 17.06
CA SER A 95 11.71 -16.02 17.74
C SER A 95 10.92 -14.80 18.19
N HIS A 96 9.65 -14.74 17.82
CA HIS A 96 8.73 -13.70 18.26
C HIS A 96 7.86 -14.24 19.41
N GLN A 97 7.67 -13.46 20.48
CA GLN A 97 6.93 -13.90 21.69
C GLN A 97 5.48 -14.33 21.39
N GLU A 98 4.89 -13.75 20.33
CA GLU A 98 3.53 -14.02 19.87
C GLU A 98 3.44 -15.01 18.69
N ALA A 99 4.55 -15.62 18.27
CA ALA A 99 4.55 -16.62 17.20
C ALA A 99 3.72 -17.85 17.62
N GLY A 100 2.81 -18.29 16.76
CA GLY A 100 1.90 -19.41 17.04
C GLY A 100 0.72 -19.06 17.98
N LYS A 101 0.65 -17.85 18.55
CA LYS A 101 -0.48 -17.36 19.36
C LYS A 101 -1.37 -16.37 18.62
N LYS A 102 -0.78 -15.29 18.09
CA LYS A 102 -1.48 -14.26 17.30
C LYS A 102 -1.23 -14.43 15.80
N TYR A 103 -0.06 -14.98 15.47
CA TYR A 103 0.40 -15.20 14.11
C TYR A 103 0.60 -16.71 13.95
N HIS A 104 -0.43 -17.39 13.42
CA HIS A 104 -0.44 -18.83 13.12
C HIS A 104 -0.12 -19.08 11.65
#